data_AF-A0A1V5WNM7-F1
#
_entry.id   AF-A0A1V5WNM7-F1
#
_cell.length_a   1.000
_cell.length_b   1.000
_cell.length_c   1.000
_cell.angle_alpha   90.00
_cell.angle_beta   90.00
_cell.angle_gamma   90.00
#
_symmetry.space_group_name_H-M   'P 1'
#
loop_
_entity.id
_entity.type
_entity.pdbx_description
1 polymer ?
#
loop_
_entity_poly.entity_id
_entity_poly.type
_entity_poly.pdbx_seq_one_letter_code
_entity_poly.pdbx_strand_id
1 'polypeptide(L)'
;MTNLDKFYSDAHKSLARADRNGSPATLAAELQRSFMEWTRSYGNLAENFWTFWLDRYADALGNTDNRGIAIDRLVSLMALLTGSFDDTMDFSNEEWEDIREIVSAEAEDMEMDRLMEIMSVIVSRGVIY
;
A
#
# COMPACT_ATOMS: atom_id res chain seq x y z
N MET A 1 17.70 6.97 -6.82
CA MET A 1 16.64 5.96 -6.71
C MET A 1 16.21 5.96 -5.26
N THR A 2 14.99 6.40 -5.02
CA THR A 2 14.38 6.42 -3.68
C THR A 2 14.02 4.98 -3.25
N ASN A 3 13.69 4.78 -1.98
CA ASN A 3 13.20 3.49 -1.49
C ASN A 3 11.90 3.08 -2.20
N LEU A 4 11.05 4.06 -2.49
CA LEU A 4 9.80 3.90 -3.23
C LEU A 4 10.04 3.46 -4.69
N ASP A 5 11.00 4.08 -5.41
CA ASP A 5 11.36 3.68 -6.77
C ASP A 5 11.80 2.20 -6.83
N LYS A 6 12.57 1.77 -5.82
CA LYS A 6 13.05 0.40 -5.73
C LYS A 6 11.88 -0.56 -5.47
N PHE A 7 10.99 -0.22 -4.53
CA PHE A 7 9.79 -1.01 -4.24
C PHE A 7 8.90 -1.17 -5.48
N TYR A 8 8.61 -0.06 -6.17
CA TYR A 8 7.86 -0.06 -7.43
C TYR A 8 8.49 -0.97 -8.48
N SER A 9 9.80 -0.80 -8.73
CA SER A 9 10.54 -1.65 -9.67
C SER A 9 10.45 -3.14 -9.29
N ASP A 10 10.62 -3.48 -8.02
CA ASP A 10 10.62 -4.87 -7.56
C ASP A 10 9.22 -5.50 -7.63
N ALA A 11 8.16 -4.73 -7.34
CA ALA A 11 6.77 -5.15 -7.52
C ALA A 11 6.45 -5.46 -9.00
N HIS A 12 6.88 -4.59 -9.93
CA HIS A 12 6.73 -4.83 -11.37
C HIS A 12 7.54 -6.03 -11.87
N LYS A 13 8.74 -6.27 -11.32
CA LYS A 13 9.49 -7.50 -11.64
C LYS A 13 8.76 -8.75 -11.16
N SER A 14 8.12 -8.71 -10.00
CA SER A 14 7.30 -9.82 -9.49
C SER A 14 6.11 -10.08 -10.41
N LEU A 15 5.42 -9.03 -10.86
CA LEU A 15 4.35 -9.14 -11.86
C LEU A 15 4.84 -9.77 -13.16
N ALA A 16 5.95 -9.29 -13.72
CA ALA A 16 6.53 -9.83 -14.96
C ALA A 16 6.99 -11.29 -14.82
N ARG A 17 7.41 -11.73 -13.63
CA ARG A 17 7.70 -13.15 -13.35
C ARG A 17 6.40 -13.96 -13.30
N ALA A 18 5.36 -13.43 -12.67
CA ALA A 18 4.06 -14.09 -12.57
C ALA A 18 3.43 -14.29 -13.96
N ASP A 19 3.54 -13.32 -14.86
CA ASP A 19 3.02 -13.42 -16.23
C ASP A 19 3.68 -14.54 -17.05
N ARG A 20 4.94 -14.90 -16.75
CA ARG A 20 5.65 -15.94 -17.49
C ARG A 20 5.23 -17.34 -17.03
N ASN A 21 5.25 -17.59 -15.72
CA ASN A 21 5.11 -18.94 -15.15
C ASN A 21 4.48 -18.98 -13.74
N GLY A 22 3.97 -17.86 -13.22
CA GLY A 22 3.47 -17.79 -11.85
C GLY A 22 1.95 -17.90 -11.75
N SER A 23 1.47 -17.84 -10.51
CA SER A 23 0.05 -17.74 -10.18
C SER A 23 -0.24 -16.42 -9.46
N PRO A 24 -1.49 -15.92 -9.47
CA PRO A 24 -1.89 -14.76 -8.68
C PRO A 24 -1.55 -14.92 -7.19
N ALA A 25 -1.68 -16.13 -6.64
CA ALA A 25 -1.34 -16.44 -5.26
C ALA A 25 0.17 -16.30 -4.99
N THR A 26 1.01 -16.76 -5.92
CA THR A 26 2.48 -16.59 -5.81
C THR A 26 2.86 -15.11 -5.88
N LEU A 27 2.23 -14.35 -6.76
CA LEU A 27 2.44 -12.91 -6.87
C LEU A 27 2.05 -12.19 -5.57
N ALA A 28 0.85 -12.48 -5.03
CA ALA A 28 0.41 -11.91 -3.76
C ALA A 28 1.40 -12.21 -2.62
N ALA A 29 1.91 -13.43 -2.52
CA ALA A 29 2.90 -13.79 -1.51
C ALA A 29 4.24 -13.05 -1.69
N GLU A 30 4.71 -12.86 -2.93
CA GLU A 30 5.93 -12.08 -3.21
C GLU A 30 5.74 -10.59 -2.84
N LEU A 31 4.58 -10.02 -3.17
CA LEU A 31 4.22 -8.64 -2.83
C LEU A 31 4.10 -8.44 -1.32
N GLN A 32 3.43 -9.36 -0.62
CA GLN A 32 3.31 -9.33 0.84
C GLN A 32 4.68 -9.30 1.51
N ARG A 33 5.55 -10.25 1.13
CA ARG A 33 6.90 -10.34 1.71
C ARG A 33 7.68 -9.05 1.48
N SER A 34 7.62 -8.51 0.27
CA SER A 34 8.27 -7.25 -0.07
C SER A 34 7.71 -6.11 0.78
N PHE A 35 6.39 -5.93 0.79
CA PHE A 35 5.72 -4.86 1.52
C PHE A 35 6.09 -4.90 3.01
N MET A 36 5.96 -6.05 3.67
CA MET A 36 6.29 -6.22 5.09
C MET A 36 7.78 -5.98 5.40
N GLU A 37 8.69 -6.29 4.46
CA GLU A 37 10.11 -5.99 4.64
C GLU A 37 10.36 -4.47 4.69
N TRP A 38 9.71 -3.73 3.78
CA TRP A 38 9.84 -2.27 3.71
C TRP A 38 9.09 -1.54 4.83
N THR A 39 8.01 -2.12 5.35
CA THR A 39 7.13 -1.51 6.34
C THR A 39 7.26 -2.14 7.73
N ARG A 40 8.32 -2.91 7.97
CA ARG A 40 8.56 -3.63 9.23
C ARG A 40 8.44 -2.76 10.48
N SER A 41 8.84 -1.49 10.40
CA SER A 41 8.77 -0.56 11.53
C SER A 41 7.36 -0.12 11.89
N TYR A 42 6.36 -0.35 11.03
CA TYR A 42 4.96 0.05 11.23
C TYR A 42 4.09 -1.03 11.87
N GLY A 43 4.65 -2.23 12.13
CA GLY A 43 3.97 -3.29 12.88
C GLY A 43 2.57 -3.62 12.33
N ASN A 44 1.58 -3.65 13.22
CA ASN A 44 0.20 -3.97 12.90
C ASN A 44 -0.41 -3.07 11.82
N LEU A 45 -0.02 -1.80 11.74
CA LEU A 45 -0.51 -0.89 10.69
C LEU A 45 -0.18 -1.41 9.29
N ALA A 46 1.03 -1.96 9.10
CA ALA A 46 1.40 -2.56 7.82
C ALA A 46 0.56 -3.81 7.53
N GLU A 47 0.29 -4.64 8.53
CA GLU A 47 -0.55 -5.84 8.39
C GLU A 47 -1.99 -5.49 8.03
N ASN A 48 -2.56 -4.45 8.66
CA ASN A 48 -3.90 -3.97 8.37
C ASN A 48 -3.99 -3.37 6.96
N PHE A 49 -3.01 -2.58 6.51
CA PHE A 49 -2.97 -2.08 5.14
C PHE A 49 -2.79 -3.18 4.10
N TRP A 50 -2.00 -4.21 4.41
CA TRP A 50 -1.91 -5.37 3.53
C TRP A 50 -3.25 -6.11 3.42
N THR A 51 -3.96 -6.27 4.54
CA THR A 51 -5.28 -6.91 4.56
C THR A 51 -6.30 -6.11 3.75
N PHE A 52 -6.37 -4.79 3.98
CA PHE A 52 -7.17 -3.87 3.17
C PHE A 52 -6.86 -3.99 1.67
N TRP A 53 -5.58 -4.02 1.31
CA TRP A 53 -5.16 -4.16 -0.07
C TRP A 53 -5.57 -5.50 -0.65
N LEU A 54 -5.40 -6.59 0.10
CA LEU A 54 -5.76 -7.93 -0.33
C LEU A 54 -7.26 -8.03 -0.62
N ASP A 55 -8.10 -7.53 0.29
CA ASP A 55 -9.55 -7.58 0.17
C ASP A 55 -10.08 -6.80 -1.04
N ARG A 56 -9.43 -5.68 -1.40
CA ARG A 56 -9.85 -4.84 -2.53
C ARG A 56 -9.20 -5.22 -3.87
N TYR A 57 -7.97 -5.73 -3.86
CA TYR A 57 -7.13 -5.79 -5.06
C TYR A 57 -6.55 -7.16 -5.38
N ALA A 58 -6.63 -8.16 -4.51
CA ALA A 58 -6.05 -9.48 -4.79
C ALA A 58 -6.66 -10.13 -6.03
N ASP A 59 -7.97 -10.01 -6.22
CA ASP A 59 -8.67 -10.55 -7.38
C ASP A 59 -8.20 -9.91 -8.70
N ALA A 60 -7.80 -8.63 -8.65
CA ALA A 60 -7.25 -7.94 -9.81
C ALA A 60 -5.92 -8.56 -10.27
N LEU A 61 -5.17 -9.23 -9.40
CA LEU A 61 -3.97 -9.99 -9.80
C LEU A 61 -4.28 -11.17 -10.72
N GLY A 62 -5.52 -11.68 -10.73
CA GLY A 62 -5.97 -12.69 -11.68
C GLY A 62 -6.19 -12.14 -13.09
N ASN A 63 -6.50 -10.85 -13.22
CA ASN A 63 -6.88 -10.21 -14.48
C ASN A 63 -5.76 -9.31 -15.00
N THR A 64 -5.12 -9.69 -16.11
CA THR A 64 -3.99 -8.98 -16.72
C THR A 64 -4.24 -7.49 -16.94
N ASP A 65 -5.47 -7.08 -17.25
CA ASP A 65 -5.81 -5.68 -17.52
C ASP A 65 -5.83 -4.83 -16.23
N ASN A 66 -6.05 -5.45 -15.07
CA ASN A 66 -6.25 -4.75 -13.80
C ASN A 66 -5.09 -4.91 -12.80
N ARG A 67 -4.10 -5.78 -13.07
CA ARG A 67 -2.97 -6.03 -12.15
C ARG A 67 -2.15 -4.77 -11.88
N GLY A 68 -2.01 -3.90 -12.88
CA GLY A 68 -1.28 -2.63 -12.74
C GLY A 68 -1.88 -1.74 -11.65
N ILE A 69 -3.21 -1.62 -11.63
CA ILE A 69 -3.93 -0.83 -10.61
C ILE A 69 -3.66 -1.38 -9.22
N ALA A 70 -3.67 -2.71 -9.06
CA ALA A 70 -3.35 -3.36 -7.79
C ALA A 70 -1.94 -3.00 -7.32
N ILE A 71 -0.94 -3.06 -8.21
CA ILE A 71 0.44 -2.68 -7.89
C ILE A 71 0.52 -1.19 -7.52
N ASP A 72 -0.09 -0.30 -8.31
CA ASP A 72 -0.07 1.14 -8.07
C ASP A 72 -0.67 1.48 -6.70
N ARG A 73 -1.77 0.81 -6.31
CA ARG A 73 -2.39 0.98 -4.99
C ARG A 73 -1.51 0.50 -3.84
N LEU A 74 -0.79 -0.61 -4.02
CA LEU A 74 0.17 -1.09 -3.03
C LEU A 74 1.34 -0.09 -2.86
N VAL A 75 1.79 0.48 -3.97
CA VAL A 75 2.86 1.49 -4.00
C VAL A 75 2.40 2.76 -3.31
N SER A 76 1.17 3.22 -3.53
CA SER A 76 0.59 4.36 -2.81
C SER A 76 0.51 4.11 -1.30
N LEU A 77 0.14 2.91 -0.85
CA LEU A 77 0.13 2.56 0.58
C LEU A 77 1.56 2.58 1.17
N MET A 78 2.54 2.06 0.43
CA MET A 78 3.94 2.10 0.84
C MET A 78 4.46 3.54 0.91
N ALA A 79 4.11 4.37 -0.06
CA ALA A 79 4.44 5.79 -0.09
C ALA A 79 3.83 6.54 1.10
N LEU A 80 2.56 6.27 1.43
CA LEU A 80 1.88 6.85 2.59
C LEU A 80 2.59 6.51 3.89
N LEU A 81 2.92 5.23 4.11
CA LEU A 81 3.64 4.82 5.31
C LEU A 81 5.01 5.48 5.40
N THR A 82 5.76 5.49 4.31
CA THR A 82 7.17 5.90 4.30
C THR A 82 7.41 7.40 4.07
N GLY A 83 6.37 8.24 4.15
CA GLY A 83 6.49 9.68 3.96
C GLY A 83 6.83 10.11 2.53
N SER A 84 6.65 9.21 1.57
CA SER A 84 6.96 9.43 0.14
C SER A 84 5.71 9.67 -0.72
N PHE A 85 4.57 9.94 -0.09
CA PHE A 85 3.30 10.19 -0.77
C PHE A 85 3.31 11.57 -1.44
N ASP A 86 3.06 11.62 -2.74
CA ASP A 86 3.11 12.85 -3.54
C ASP A 86 1.78 13.18 -4.24
N ASP A 87 1.76 14.26 -5.03
CA ASP A 87 0.57 14.76 -5.73
C ASP A 87 0.15 13.96 -6.97
N THR A 88 0.97 12.99 -7.38
CA THR A 88 0.62 12.04 -8.45
C THR A 88 -0.09 10.81 -7.91
N MET A 89 -0.09 10.62 -6.59
CA MET A 89 -0.73 9.51 -5.89
C MET A 89 -2.04 9.97 -5.26
N ASP A 90 -3.06 9.13 -5.42
CA ASP A 90 -4.34 9.36 -4.76
C ASP A 90 -5.08 8.05 -4.54
N PHE A 91 -5.98 8.08 -3.57
CA PHE A 91 -6.98 7.05 -3.31
C PHE A 91 -8.37 7.62 -3.56
N SER A 92 -9.34 6.76 -3.83
CA SER A 92 -10.74 7.19 -3.86
C SER A 92 -11.23 7.60 -2.46
N ASN A 93 -12.32 8.35 -2.39
CA ASN A 93 -12.90 8.78 -1.10
C ASN A 93 -13.20 7.59 -0.16
N GLU A 94 -13.68 6.48 -0.70
CA GLU A 94 -13.98 5.27 0.06
C GLU A 94 -12.71 4.62 0.61
N GLU A 95 -11.66 4.52 -0.21
CA GLU A 95 -10.35 4.02 0.24
C GLU A 95 -9.74 4.93 1.31
N TRP A 96 -9.89 6.24 1.16
CA TRP A 96 -9.42 7.20 2.14
C TRP A 96 -10.14 7.08 3.48
N GLU A 97 -11.44 6.78 3.48
CA GLU A 97 -12.22 6.51 4.68
C GLU A 97 -11.70 5.25 5.40
N ASP A 98 -11.54 4.14 4.68
CA ASP A 98 -10.95 2.90 5.22
C ASP A 98 -9.54 3.13 5.77
N ILE A 99 -8.68 3.84 5.03
CA ILE A 99 -7.31 4.15 5.44
C ILE A 99 -7.33 4.96 6.75
N ARG A 100 -8.23 5.95 6.85
CA ARG A 100 -8.39 6.75 8.06
C ARG A 100 -8.84 5.89 9.24
N GLU A 101 -9.79 4.97 9.05
CA GLU A 101 -10.24 4.06 10.10
C GLU A 101 -9.10 3.15 10.57
N ILE A 102 -8.34 2.57 9.65
CA ILE A 102 -7.18 1.72 9.95
C ILE A 102 -6.12 2.50 10.75
N VAL A 103 -5.76 3.71 10.32
CA VAL A 103 -4.79 4.55 11.03
C VAL A 103 -5.31 4.96 12.41
N SER A 104 -6.60 5.28 12.51
CA SER A 104 -7.22 5.67 13.78
C SER A 104 -7.25 4.52 14.78
N ALA A 105 -7.46 3.28 14.32
CA ALA A 105 -7.46 2.09 15.16
C ALA A 105 -6.08 1.78 15.75
N GLU A 106 -5.01 2.07 15.00
CA GLU A 106 -3.62 1.82 15.43
C GLU A 106 -2.97 3.04 16.12
N ALA A 107 -3.66 4.19 16.18
CA ALA A 107 -3.10 5.47 16.62
C ALA A 107 -2.51 5.43 18.04
N GLU A 108 -3.07 4.63 18.95
CA GLU A 108 -2.61 4.52 20.34
C GLU A 108 -1.22 3.85 20.45
N ASP A 109 -0.91 2.94 19.52
CA ASP A 109 0.33 2.15 19.51
C ASP A 109 1.41 2.73 18.57
N MET A 110 1.07 3.79 17.82
CA MET A 110 1.97 4.41 16.84
C MET A 110 2.91 5.46 17.46
N GLU A 111 4.13 5.53 16.92
CA GLU A 111 5.03 6.66 17.16
C GLU A 111 4.40 7.96 16.67
N MET A 112 4.37 8.98 17.53
CA MET A 112 3.56 10.18 17.31
C MET A 112 3.99 10.99 16.10
N ASP A 113 5.28 11.05 15.79
CA ASP A 113 5.79 11.71 14.60
C ASP A 113 5.27 11.04 13.31
N ARG A 114 5.20 9.70 13.30
CA ARG A 114 4.67 8.95 12.15
C ARG A 114 3.16 9.10 12.01
N LEU A 115 2.44 9.09 13.14
CA LEU A 115 1.01 9.34 13.13
C LEU A 115 0.72 10.74 12.57
N MET A 116 1.44 11.76 13.02
CA MET A 116 1.30 13.13 12.52
C MET A 116 1.60 13.24 11.03
N GLU A 117 2.65 12.57 10.54
CA GLU A 117 3.01 12.56 9.12
C GLU A 117 1.87 11.96 8.26
N ILE A 118 1.39 10.76 8.61
CA ILE A 118 0.31 10.08 7.89
C ILE A 118 -0.99 10.89 7.95
N MET A 119 -1.36 11.37 9.15
CA MET A 119 -2.58 12.16 9.34
C MET A 119 -2.54 13.48 8.59
N SER A 120 -1.36 14.11 8.45
CA SER A 120 -1.22 15.34 7.65
C SER A 120 -1.55 15.08 6.19
N VAL A 121 -1.14 13.93 5.63
CA VAL A 121 -1.50 13.54 4.27
C VAL A 121 -3.01 13.32 4.15
N ILE A 122 -3.61 12.52 5.04
CA ILE A 122 -5.05 12.22 5.05
C ILE A 122 -5.88 13.51 5.11
N VAL A 123 -5.53 14.44 5.98
CA VAL A 123 -6.19 15.75 6.11
C VAL A 123 -6.03 16.59 4.85
N SER A 124 -4.82 16.64 4.28
CA SER A 124 -4.53 17.44 3.08
C SER A 124 -5.33 17.00 1.84
N ARG A 125 -5.68 15.71 1.76
CA ARG A 125 -6.43 15.12 0.65
C ARG A 125 -7.95 15.31 0.76
N GLY A 126 -8.41 16.01 1.80
CA GLY A 126 -9.79 16.48 1.87
C GLY A 126 -10.79 15.46 2.38
N VAL A 127 -10.34 14.42 3.09
CA VAL A 127 -11.18 13.43 3.78
C VAL A 127 -11.73 14.04 5.07
N ILE A 128 -12.37 15.21 4.96
CA ILE A 128 -12.97 15.92 6.08
C ILE A 128 -14.36 16.40 5.63
N TYR A 129 -15.36 15.60 6.03
CA TYR A 129 -16.81 15.87 6.14
C TYR A 129 -17.62 16.25 4.89
#